data_AF-A0A252F7B8-F1
#
_entry.id   AF-A0A252F7B8-F1
#
_cell.length_a   1.000
_cell.length_b   1.000
_cell.length_c   1.000
_cell.angle_alpha   90.00
_cell.angle_beta   90.00
_cell.angle_gamma   90.00
#
_symmetry.space_group_name_H-M   'P 1'
#
loop_
_entity.id
_entity.type
_entity.pdbx_description
1 polymer ?
#
loop_
_entity_poly.entity_id
_entity_poly.type
_entity_poly.pdbx_seq_one_letter_code
_entity_poly.pdbx_strand_id
1 'polypeptide(L)'
;MEQLYDMRILTKKWICGMITKQGVKTMRQSKRKAAICFVLAGLLLCCAPAFAFTDTEGHPAEADIDRAVRQGWLSCGAGDRFSPDAALTRGVFVTALAKLDGADLPPAGHIFSDVPAGRSCARAVQWAVVNGIASGTESGKFSPDQPVTREQAAVMLIRHANYSGVVLPRRRSRTVQFSDLDACSDSGLDALYTLYRAGIFDAVDGEIRPADVMTRADCAVLLRRYQGVCEGTCPDDQRAMVISHMGYSVEAPENTLEAYELSDSRNYIYVETDVRFTRDNVPVLLHDETIDRTSNGTGKVAQMTYQQLQSFCFDAGKDGYAGTALPTFRQFIQLCAERYLHPYIELKSTVSGKQLEQMSDIVAEYGMAQHVTWISFDYSNLRSICRRYPQAEVGYVRSYADVRTVEQTEQLKTGKNNVYLCAKYTTLTSSVRAQCLRAGIYLEAWTIDERRTAVQQLNTSIQGITVDRLTPADIYR
;
A
#
# COMPACT_ATOMS: atom_id res chain seq x y z
N MET A 1 -8.51 -21.96 17.83
CA MET A 1 -9.68 -21.10 17.57
C MET A 1 -9.24 -19.68 17.86
N GLU A 2 -8.60 -19.07 16.86
CA GLU A 2 -8.32 -17.63 16.64
C GLU A 2 -7.25 -17.62 15.54
N GLN A 3 -7.63 -18.09 14.35
CA GLN A 3 -6.91 -17.66 13.16
C GLN A 3 -7.42 -16.24 12.91
N LEU A 4 -6.78 -15.26 13.56
CA LEU A 4 -6.72 -13.92 13.01
C LEU A 4 -6.34 -14.12 11.54
N TYR A 5 -7.24 -13.71 10.64
CA TYR A 5 -6.93 -13.59 9.23
C TYR A 5 -5.81 -12.56 9.13
N ASP A 6 -4.59 -13.07 9.26
CA ASP A 6 -3.38 -12.33 9.04
C ASP A 6 -3.47 -11.86 7.60
N MET A 7 -3.72 -10.56 7.41
CA MET A 7 -3.86 -9.88 6.12
C MET A 7 -2.54 -9.96 5.34
N ARG A 8 -2.16 -11.19 4.97
CA ARG A 8 -1.32 -11.41 3.80
C ARG A 8 -2.18 -10.96 2.64
N ILE A 9 -1.68 -10.00 1.88
CA ILE A 9 -2.32 -9.53 0.66
C ILE A 9 -2.82 -10.75 -0.13
N LEU A 10 -4.11 -10.72 -0.47
CA LEU A 10 -4.74 -11.86 -1.11
C LEU A 10 -4.01 -12.11 -2.43
N THR A 11 -3.67 -13.35 -2.69
CA THR A 11 -3.24 -13.79 -4.03
C THR A 11 -4.39 -14.56 -4.66
N LYS A 12 -4.49 -14.57 -6.00
CA LYS A 12 -5.52 -15.39 -6.70
C LYS A 12 -5.50 -16.85 -6.24
N LYS A 13 -4.32 -17.41 -5.98
CA LYS A 13 -4.14 -18.78 -5.47
C LYS A 13 -4.74 -18.96 -4.07
N TRP A 14 -4.63 -17.96 -3.20
CA TRP A 14 -5.23 -17.99 -1.86
C TRP A 14 -6.75 -17.92 -1.92
N ILE A 15 -7.30 -16.98 -2.70
CA ILE A 15 -8.76 -16.84 -2.89
C ILE A 15 -9.33 -18.15 -3.44
N CYS A 16 -8.70 -18.72 -4.47
CA CYS A 16 -9.05 -20.04 -5.02
C CYS A 16 -9.05 -21.14 -3.96
N GLY A 17 -7.98 -21.24 -3.15
CA GLY A 17 -7.86 -22.24 -2.09
C GLY A 17 -8.86 -22.08 -0.94
N MET A 18 -9.44 -20.89 -0.76
CA MET A 18 -10.45 -20.61 0.28
C MET A 18 -11.86 -20.89 -0.22
N ILE A 19 -12.22 -20.42 -1.42
CA ILE A 19 -13.51 -20.70 -2.05
C ILE A 19 -13.72 -22.22 -2.20
N THR A 20 -12.67 -22.95 -2.64
CA THR A 20 -12.71 -24.42 -2.77
C THR A 20 -12.85 -25.16 -1.44
N LYS A 21 -12.53 -24.54 -0.30
CA LYS A 21 -12.75 -25.11 1.04
C LYS A 21 -14.15 -24.86 1.59
N GLN A 22 -14.84 -23.82 1.10
CA GLN A 22 -16.21 -23.47 1.53
C GLN A 22 -17.30 -24.23 0.74
N GLY A 23 -16.98 -24.84 -0.40
CA GLY A 23 -17.90 -25.71 -1.17
C GLY A 23 -17.24 -27.01 -1.63
N VAL A 24 -17.77 -28.17 -1.23
CA VAL A 24 -17.35 -29.46 -1.79
C VAL A 24 -18.07 -29.73 -3.13
N LYS A 25 -17.26 -30.03 -4.17
CA LYS A 25 -17.56 -30.46 -5.58
C LYS A 25 -18.02 -29.30 -6.50
N THR A 26 -17.40 -29.02 -7.67
CA THR A 26 -16.90 -29.91 -8.74
C THR A 26 -15.91 -29.21 -9.71
N MET A 27 -14.98 -30.02 -10.28
CA MET A 27 -14.24 -29.93 -11.57
C MET A 27 -13.69 -28.57 -12.08
N ARG A 28 -12.39 -28.43 -12.39
CA ARG A 28 -11.68 -29.21 -13.42
C ARG A 28 -10.15 -29.18 -13.20
N GLN A 29 -9.52 -30.32 -13.51
CA GLN A 29 -8.08 -30.51 -13.61
C GLN A 29 -7.49 -29.77 -14.82
N SER A 30 -6.26 -29.25 -14.71
CA SER A 30 -5.22 -29.52 -15.73
C SER A 30 -3.78 -29.33 -15.21
N LYS A 31 -3.06 -30.47 -15.25
CA LYS A 31 -1.64 -30.75 -15.49
C LYS A 31 -0.55 -29.79 -14.95
N ARG A 32 0.15 -30.29 -13.92
CA ARG A 32 1.55 -29.94 -13.61
C ARG A 32 2.48 -30.36 -14.76
N LYS A 33 3.42 -29.51 -15.14
CA LYS A 33 4.71 -29.92 -15.69
C LYS A 33 5.80 -29.42 -14.74
N ALA A 34 6.53 -30.37 -14.16
CA ALA A 34 7.78 -30.10 -13.47
C ALA A 34 8.88 -29.96 -14.52
N ALA A 35 9.68 -28.90 -14.42
CA ALA A 35 11.00 -28.83 -15.01
C ALA A 35 11.98 -28.70 -13.84
N ILE A 36 12.71 -29.77 -13.57
CA ILE A 36 13.91 -29.77 -12.73
C ILE A 36 15.04 -29.39 -13.67
N CYS A 37 15.61 -28.21 -13.50
CA CYS A 37 16.91 -27.87 -14.06
C CYS A 37 17.88 -27.66 -12.90
N PHE A 38 18.81 -28.60 -12.74
CA PHE A 38 20.06 -28.38 -12.02
C PHE A 38 20.91 -27.41 -12.85
N VAL A 39 21.25 -26.26 -12.27
CA VAL A 39 22.44 -25.50 -12.67
C VAL A 39 23.28 -25.34 -11.41
N LEU A 40 24.22 -26.26 -11.24
CA LEU A 40 25.42 -26.06 -10.45
C LEU A 40 26.37 -25.23 -11.32
N ALA A 41 26.63 -23.99 -10.92
CA ALA A 41 27.72 -23.20 -11.47
C ALA A 41 28.31 -22.28 -10.37
N GLY A 42 29.40 -22.76 -9.78
CA GLY A 42 30.54 -21.97 -9.31
C GLY A 42 30.30 -20.83 -8.32
N LEU A 43 30.23 -21.16 -7.02
CA LEU A 43 30.66 -20.22 -5.98
C LEU A 43 32.19 -20.18 -5.96
N LEU A 44 32.77 -19.27 -6.74
CA LEU A 44 34.06 -18.68 -6.41
C LEU A 44 33.77 -17.44 -5.56
N LEU A 45 33.69 -17.63 -4.23
CA LEU A 45 33.88 -16.53 -3.30
C LEU A 45 35.32 -16.05 -3.49
N CYS A 46 35.48 -14.93 -4.18
CA CYS A 46 36.68 -14.14 -4.02
C CYS A 46 36.63 -13.57 -2.58
N CYS A 47 37.28 -14.25 -1.65
CA CYS A 47 37.56 -13.74 -0.31
C CYS A 47 38.53 -12.55 -0.47
N ALA A 48 37.98 -11.38 -0.80
CA ALA A 48 38.67 -10.14 -0.49
C ALA A 48 38.85 -10.10 1.04
N PRO A 49 40.01 -9.64 1.54
CA PRO A 49 40.22 -9.55 2.98
C PRO A 49 39.10 -8.70 3.60
N ALA A 50 38.47 -9.23 4.64
CA ALA A 50 37.59 -8.45 5.48
C ALA A 50 38.38 -7.25 6.01
N PHE A 51 37.78 -6.06 6.00
CA PHE A 51 38.33 -4.93 6.73
C PHE A 51 38.07 -5.20 8.21
N ALA A 52 38.92 -6.00 8.84
CA ALA A 52 38.76 -6.33 10.25
C ALA A 52 39.08 -5.09 11.08
N PHE A 53 38.05 -4.41 11.57
CA PHE A 53 38.22 -3.38 12.60
C PHE A 53 38.36 -4.06 13.96
N THR A 54 39.33 -3.61 14.75
CA THR A 54 39.61 -4.21 16.06
C THR A 54 38.46 -4.03 17.05
N ASP A 55 37.62 -3.02 16.85
CA ASP A 55 36.49 -2.67 17.72
C ASP A 55 35.13 -3.17 17.21
N THR A 56 35.10 -4.00 16.16
CA THR A 56 33.87 -4.64 15.66
C THR A 56 33.86 -6.16 15.78
N GLU A 57 34.96 -6.77 16.21
CA GLU A 57 35.05 -8.22 16.37
C GLU A 57 34.00 -8.72 17.38
N GLY A 58 33.12 -9.62 16.95
CA GLY A 58 32.03 -10.17 17.78
C GLY A 58 30.84 -9.22 17.96
N HIS A 59 30.86 -8.04 17.34
CA HIS A 59 29.72 -7.13 17.35
C HIS A 59 28.57 -7.69 16.47
N PRO A 60 27.30 -7.64 16.88
CA PRO A 60 26.18 -8.20 16.10
C PRO A 60 26.04 -7.65 14.67
N ALA A 61 26.50 -6.41 14.46
CA ALA A 61 26.51 -5.74 13.16
C ALA A 61 27.82 -5.86 12.37
N GLU A 62 28.79 -6.66 12.82
CA GLU A 62 30.15 -6.75 12.22
C GLU A 62 30.10 -6.93 10.70
N ALA A 63 29.36 -7.94 10.21
CA ALA A 63 29.25 -8.21 8.77
C ALA A 63 28.59 -7.07 7.97
N ASP A 64 27.64 -6.36 8.57
CA ASP A 64 26.95 -5.24 7.94
C ASP A 64 27.84 -4.00 7.88
N ILE A 65 28.62 -3.74 8.94
CA ILE A 65 29.64 -2.68 8.98
C ILE A 65 30.67 -2.91 7.89
N ASP A 66 31.20 -4.12 7.82
CA ASP A 66 32.14 -4.60 6.82
C ASP A 66 31.64 -4.32 5.40
N ARG A 67 30.38 -4.66 5.12
CA ARG A 67 29.75 -4.39 3.83
C ARG A 67 29.63 -2.90 3.58
N ALA A 68 29.14 -2.12 4.54
CA ALA A 68 28.92 -0.68 4.38
C ALA A 68 30.23 0.08 4.10
N VAL A 69 31.34 -0.35 4.68
CA VAL A 69 32.67 0.21 4.39
C VAL A 69 33.17 -0.24 3.01
N ARG A 70 33.08 -1.53 2.67
CA ARG A 70 33.48 -2.04 1.35
C ARG A 70 32.71 -1.39 0.19
N GLN A 71 31.42 -1.11 0.40
CA GLN A 71 30.58 -0.39 -0.57
C GLN A 71 30.77 1.14 -0.52
N GLY A 72 31.59 1.64 0.39
CA GLY A 72 31.95 3.05 0.51
C GLY A 72 30.93 3.93 1.21
N TRP A 73 29.77 3.40 1.63
CA TRP A 73 28.69 4.17 2.25
C TRP A 73 29.15 4.84 3.55
N LEU A 74 29.87 4.09 4.38
CA LEU A 74 30.45 4.58 5.63
C LEU A 74 31.98 4.59 5.54
N SER A 75 32.59 5.54 6.24
CA SER A 75 34.05 5.67 6.35
C SER A 75 34.48 5.51 7.81
N CYS A 76 35.64 4.91 8.00
CA CYS A 76 36.35 4.72 9.27
C CYS A 76 37.56 5.67 9.42
N GLY A 77 37.76 6.60 8.47
CA GLY A 77 39.00 7.39 8.42
C GLY A 77 40.23 6.52 8.10
N ALA A 78 41.42 6.99 8.48
CA ALA A 78 42.70 6.31 8.21
C ALA A 78 43.14 5.33 9.32
N GLY A 79 42.26 4.99 10.26
CA GLY A 79 42.55 4.13 11.41
C GLY A 79 41.99 2.70 11.27
N ASP A 80 42.27 1.87 12.28
CA ASP A 80 41.84 0.46 12.42
C ASP A 80 40.57 0.31 13.30
N ARG A 81 39.89 1.42 13.60
CA ARG A 81 38.68 1.48 14.43
C ARG A 81 37.50 2.06 13.68
N PHE A 82 36.34 1.42 13.80
CA PHE A 82 35.09 1.89 13.20
C PHE A 82 34.21 2.70 14.17
N SER A 83 34.31 2.46 15.48
CA SER A 83 33.46 3.03 16.54
C SER A 83 31.97 2.70 16.34
N PRO A 84 31.55 1.42 16.41
CA PRO A 84 30.19 0.98 16.08
C PRO A 84 29.10 1.67 16.91
N ASP A 85 29.32 1.86 18.21
CA ASP A 85 28.34 2.43 19.15
C ASP A 85 28.33 3.97 19.19
N ALA A 86 29.22 4.63 18.44
CA ALA A 86 29.24 6.08 18.41
C ALA A 86 27.98 6.63 17.70
N ALA A 87 27.45 7.73 18.24
CA ALA A 87 26.30 8.41 17.67
C ALA A 87 26.56 8.83 16.21
N LEU A 88 25.63 8.48 15.33
CA LEU A 88 25.63 8.88 13.94
C LEU A 88 25.04 10.29 13.81
N THR A 89 25.75 11.17 13.10
CA THR A 89 25.22 12.52 12.85
C THR A 89 24.35 12.57 11.60
N ARG A 90 23.45 13.56 11.54
CA ARG A 90 22.58 13.82 10.38
C ARG A 90 23.38 13.99 9.08
N GLY A 91 24.50 14.71 9.14
CA GLY A 91 25.37 14.94 7.97
C GLY A 91 26.00 13.64 7.46
N VAL A 92 26.43 12.75 8.37
CA VAL A 92 26.98 11.44 7.99
C VAL A 92 25.89 10.55 7.40
N PHE A 93 24.69 10.52 7.99
CA PHE A 93 23.57 9.72 7.47
C PHE A 93 23.20 10.09 6.03
N VAL A 94 23.01 11.38 5.75
CA VAL A 94 22.68 11.85 4.39
C VAL A 94 23.83 11.57 3.40
N THR A 95 25.08 11.71 3.85
CA THR A 95 26.24 11.35 3.01
C THR A 95 26.26 9.86 2.68
N ALA A 96 25.98 9.00 3.65
CA ALA A 96 25.94 7.56 3.45
C ALA A 96 24.80 7.15 2.50
N LEU A 97 23.63 7.78 2.62
CA LEU A 97 22.50 7.56 1.73
C LEU A 97 22.80 8.00 0.29
N ALA A 98 23.43 9.16 0.10
CA ALA A 98 23.81 9.65 -1.23
C ALA A 98 24.84 8.72 -1.91
N LYS A 99 25.75 8.13 -1.12
CA LYS A 99 26.69 7.12 -1.62
C LYS A 99 26.03 5.79 -1.95
N LEU A 100 25.04 5.36 -1.17
CA LEU A 100 24.23 4.17 -1.47
C LEU A 100 23.46 4.35 -2.78
N ASP A 101 22.89 5.53 -3.01
CA ASP A 101 22.19 5.87 -4.26
C ASP A 101 23.13 5.90 -5.48
N GLY A 102 24.44 6.10 -5.24
CA GLY A 102 25.39 6.39 -6.31
C GLY A 102 25.16 7.76 -6.94
N ALA A 103 24.63 8.71 -6.16
CA ALA A 103 24.18 10.01 -6.63
C ALA A 103 25.31 10.83 -7.25
N ASP A 104 25.03 11.44 -8.41
CA ASP A 104 25.86 12.52 -8.94
C ASP A 104 25.61 13.80 -8.13
N LEU A 105 26.54 14.10 -7.22
CA LEU A 105 26.34 15.18 -6.26
C LEU A 105 26.50 16.55 -6.95
N PRO A 106 25.53 17.47 -6.80
CA PRO A 106 25.67 18.82 -7.31
C PRO A 106 26.81 19.57 -6.59
N PRO A 107 27.25 20.72 -7.11
CA PRO A 107 28.09 21.64 -6.36
C PRO A 107 27.45 21.99 -5.01
N ALA A 108 28.27 22.21 -3.98
CA ALA A 108 27.75 22.60 -2.69
C ALA A 108 27.01 23.95 -2.80
N GLY A 109 25.80 24.02 -2.28
CA GLY A 109 25.03 25.27 -2.22
C GLY A 109 25.17 25.98 -0.87
N HIS A 110 24.48 27.11 -0.76
CA HIS A 110 24.42 27.93 0.46
C HIS A 110 23.01 27.94 1.06
N ILE A 111 22.32 26.79 1.06
CA ILE A 111 20.94 26.69 1.56
C ILE A 111 20.89 26.89 3.08
N PHE A 112 21.90 26.38 3.81
CA PHE A 112 21.94 26.42 5.27
C PHE A 112 23.20 27.12 5.76
N SER A 113 23.03 27.94 6.79
CA SER A 113 24.11 28.74 7.39
C SER A 113 25.20 27.88 8.05
N ASP A 114 24.85 26.70 8.53
CA ASP A 114 25.73 25.76 9.23
C ASP A 114 26.31 24.65 8.33
N VAL A 115 26.08 24.74 7.02
CA VAL A 115 26.64 23.83 6.01
C VAL A 115 27.45 24.64 4.97
N PRO A 116 28.64 25.14 5.34
CA PRO A 116 29.51 25.85 4.40
C PRO A 116 30.04 24.89 3.32
N ALA A 117 30.35 25.43 2.14
CA ALA A 117 30.73 24.64 0.95
C ALA A 117 31.93 23.69 1.16
N GLY A 118 32.87 24.05 2.06
CA GLY A 118 34.04 23.22 2.39
C GLY A 118 33.74 22.04 3.33
N ARG A 119 32.53 21.93 3.88
CA ARG A 119 32.16 20.82 4.77
C ARG A 119 31.98 19.53 3.97
N SER A 120 32.48 18.41 4.48
CA SER A 120 32.47 17.11 3.79
C SER A 120 31.07 16.65 3.35
N CYS A 121 30.03 16.94 4.14
CA CYS A 121 28.65 16.59 3.80
C CYS A 121 27.92 17.62 2.92
N ALA A 122 28.52 18.76 2.58
CA ALA A 122 27.80 19.89 1.97
C ALA A 122 27.13 19.54 0.63
N ARG A 123 27.83 18.80 -0.23
CA ARG A 123 27.29 18.35 -1.53
C ARG A 123 26.17 17.32 -1.37
N ALA A 124 26.30 16.39 -0.41
CA ALA A 124 25.26 15.39 -0.12
C ALA A 124 24.01 16.06 0.48
N VAL A 125 24.18 17.03 1.37
CA VAL A 125 23.06 17.83 1.91
C VAL A 125 22.37 18.61 0.80
N GLN A 126 23.13 19.24 -0.10
CA GLN A 126 22.57 19.93 -1.27
C GLN A 126 21.73 18.98 -2.14
N TRP A 127 22.28 17.82 -2.50
CA TRP A 127 21.56 16.79 -3.26
C TRP A 127 20.26 16.38 -2.55
N ALA A 128 20.34 16.07 -1.26
CA ALA A 128 19.19 15.58 -0.51
C ALA A 128 18.08 16.64 -0.40
N VAL A 129 18.43 17.91 -0.24
CA VAL A 129 17.43 18.98 -0.11
C VAL A 129 16.79 19.34 -1.44
N VAL A 130 17.58 19.46 -2.52
CA VAL A 130 17.05 19.75 -3.87
C VAL A 130 16.09 18.66 -4.35
N ASN A 131 16.37 17.40 -4.00
CA ASN A 131 15.52 16.26 -4.36
C ASN A 131 14.41 15.97 -3.34
N GLY A 132 14.27 16.79 -2.29
CA GLY A 132 13.22 16.63 -1.26
C GLY A 132 13.40 15.43 -0.34
N ILE A 133 14.59 14.83 -0.28
CA ILE A 133 14.97 13.70 0.59
C ILE A 133 15.15 14.17 2.03
N ALA A 134 15.79 15.33 2.22
CA ALA A 134 16.02 15.93 3.52
C ALA A 134 15.51 17.38 3.57
N SER A 135 15.20 17.83 4.78
CA SER A 135 14.86 19.21 5.06
C SER A 135 15.70 19.72 6.24
N GLY A 136 15.82 21.04 6.33
CA GLY A 136 16.48 21.69 7.46
C GLY A 136 15.76 21.44 8.78
N THR A 137 16.43 21.81 9.85
CA THR A 137 15.85 22.00 11.18
C THR A 137 15.35 23.44 11.31
N GLU A 138 15.28 23.97 12.52
CA GLU A 138 14.84 25.35 12.77
C GLU A 138 15.82 26.40 12.23
N SER A 139 15.29 27.61 11.95
CA SER A 139 16.06 28.84 11.73
C SER A 139 17.15 28.78 10.63
N GLY A 140 16.86 28.13 9.50
CA GLY A 140 17.76 28.11 8.34
C GLY A 140 19.03 27.26 8.56
N LYS A 141 18.95 26.25 9.42
CA LYS A 141 20.02 25.29 9.72
C LYS A 141 19.68 23.89 9.23
N PHE A 142 20.70 23.10 8.93
CA PHE A 142 20.56 21.65 8.68
C PHE A 142 20.88 20.81 9.92
N SER A 143 21.73 21.35 10.80
CA SER A 143 22.30 20.72 11.99
C SER A 143 23.09 19.45 11.65
N PRO A 144 24.15 19.53 10.82
CA PRO A 144 24.86 18.35 10.30
C PRO A 144 25.59 17.54 11.38
N ASP A 145 25.99 18.18 12.48
CA ASP A 145 26.74 17.55 13.58
C ASP A 145 25.81 17.02 14.69
N GLN A 146 24.51 17.31 14.63
CA GLN A 146 23.57 16.74 15.59
C GLN A 146 23.38 15.25 15.34
N PRO A 147 23.28 14.43 16.41
CA PRO A 147 22.88 13.04 16.29
C PRO A 147 21.54 12.90 15.57
N VAL A 148 21.43 11.92 14.67
CA VAL A 148 20.19 11.62 13.97
C VAL A 148 19.37 10.63 14.80
N THR A 149 18.08 10.92 14.99
CA THR A 149 17.16 9.99 15.64
C THR A 149 16.63 8.96 14.64
N ARG A 150 16.12 7.84 15.15
CA ARG A 150 15.44 6.81 14.34
C ARG A 150 14.31 7.40 13.50
N GLU A 151 13.49 8.27 14.08
CA GLU A 151 12.40 8.95 13.36
C GLU A 151 12.91 9.81 12.19
N GLN A 152 13.96 10.62 12.41
CA GLN A 152 14.51 11.48 11.37
C GLN A 152 15.10 10.66 10.22
N ALA A 153 15.83 9.59 10.52
CA ALA A 153 16.37 8.68 9.52
C ALA A 153 15.24 7.98 8.73
N ALA A 154 14.17 7.58 9.42
CA ALA A 154 13.00 6.96 8.78
C ALA A 154 12.34 7.88 7.75
N VAL A 155 12.09 9.14 8.11
CA VAL A 155 11.51 10.14 7.20
C VAL A 155 12.39 10.35 5.96
N MET A 156 13.71 10.43 6.14
CA MET A 156 14.64 10.59 5.02
C MET A 156 14.66 9.37 4.08
N LEU A 157 14.61 8.14 4.61
CA LEU A 157 14.54 6.92 3.79
C LEU A 157 13.23 6.79 3.01
N ILE A 158 12.10 7.16 3.60
CA ILE A 158 10.81 7.19 2.89
C ILE A 158 10.87 8.18 1.73
N ARG A 159 11.38 9.39 1.98
CA ARG A 159 11.53 10.41 0.94
C ARG A 159 12.50 9.98 -0.16
N HIS A 160 13.58 9.29 0.21
CA HIS A 160 14.48 8.66 -0.76
C HIS A 160 13.78 7.58 -1.59
N ALA A 161 13.00 6.68 -0.98
CA ALA A 161 12.27 5.65 -1.72
C ALA A 161 11.30 6.28 -2.73
N ASN A 162 10.64 7.38 -2.33
CA ASN A 162 9.77 8.17 -3.20
C ASN A 162 10.53 8.84 -4.35
N TYR A 163 11.73 9.37 -4.08
CA TYR A 163 12.63 9.93 -5.08
C TYR A 163 13.08 8.89 -6.11
N SER A 164 13.55 7.72 -5.66
CA SER A 164 14.05 6.64 -6.53
C SER A 164 12.93 5.86 -7.24
N GLY A 165 11.66 6.13 -6.88
CA GLY A 165 10.48 5.48 -7.46
C GLY A 165 10.29 4.02 -7.03
N VAL A 166 10.84 3.65 -5.87
CA VAL A 166 10.80 2.32 -5.27
C VAL A 166 9.60 2.23 -4.32
N VAL A 167 8.78 1.19 -4.47
CA VAL A 167 7.68 0.90 -3.52
C VAL A 167 8.18 -0.08 -2.47
N LEU A 168 8.05 0.29 -1.20
CA LEU A 168 8.49 -0.53 -0.08
C LEU A 168 7.55 -1.72 0.16
N PRO A 169 8.08 -2.95 0.32
CA PRO A 169 7.28 -4.16 0.42
C PRO A 169 6.50 -4.24 1.73
N ARG A 170 5.52 -5.13 1.78
CA ARG A 170 4.69 -5.44 2.96
C ARG A 170 5.08 -6.80 3.54
N ARG A 171 6.28 -6.88 4.12
CA ARG A 171 6.85 -8.14 4.65
C ARG A 171 6.24 -8.55 5.98
N ARG A 172 5.86 -7.57 6.80
CA ARG A 172 5.26 -7.80 8.12
C ARG A 172 3.79 -7.40 8.11
N SER A 173 3.01 -8.19 8.84
CA SER A 173 1.63 -7.85 9.15
C SER A 173 1.55 -6.64 10.06
N ARG A 174 0.39 -5.97 10.03
CA ARG A 174 0.09 -4.83 10.89
C ARG A 174 -0.09 -5.22 12.37
N THR A 175 -0.26 -6.50 12.69
CA THR A 175 -0.71 -7.01 14.00
C THR A 175 0.24 -6.73 15.18
N VAL A 176 1.37 -6.06 14.98
CA VAL A 176 2.20 -5.57 16.09
C VAL A 176 1.78 -4.15 16.45
N GLN A 177 1.17 -3.99 17.62
CA GLN A 177 0.99 -2.68 18.22
C GLN A 177 2.25 -2.31 19.00
N PHE A 178 2.73 -1.08 18.80
CA PHE A 178 3.86 -0.56 19.56
C PHE A 178 3.38 0.11 20.85
N SER A 179 4.09 -0.07 21.95
CA SER A 179 3.73 0.55 23.23
C SER A 179 4.03 2.05 23.27
N ASP A 180 4.87 2.55 22.36
CA ASP A 180 5.41 3.92 22.34
C ASP A 180 4.92 4.77 21.16
N LEU A 181 3.75 4.44 20.59
CA LEU A 181 3.14 5.18 19.48
C LEU A 181 2.95 6.69 19.77
N ASP A 182 2.68 7.05 21.02
CA ASP A 182 2.45 8.43 21.44
C ASP A 182 3.74 9.25 21.56
N ALA A 183 4.91 8.59 21.56
CA ALA A 183 6.21 9.26 21.52
C ALA A 183 6.61 9.71 20.10
N CYS A 184 5.88 9.25 19.07
CA CYS A 184 6.15 9.59 17.67
C CYS A 184 5.47 10.89 17.25
N SER A 185 6.12 11.69 16.39
CA SER A 185 5.36 12.66 15.60
C SER A 185 4.42 11.96 14.63
N ASP A 186 3.37 12.64 14.15
CA ASP A 186 2.43 12.02 13.20
C ASP A 186 3.11 11.55 11.91
N SER A 187 4.05 12.34 11.37
CA SER A 187 4.85 11.93 10.20
C SER A 187 5.88 10.84 10.54
N GLY A 188 6.43 10.90 11.76
CA GLY A 188 7.38 9.93 12.26
C GLY A 188 6.80 8.54 12.39
N LEU A 189 5.60 8.46 12.97
CA LEU A 189 4.86 7.22 13.15
C LEU A 189 4.59 6.55 11.79
N ASP A 190 4.08 7.31 10.82
CA ASP A 190 3.80 6.78 9.48
C ASP A 190 5.07 6.24 8.79
N ALA A 191 6.18 6.97 8.89
CA ALA A 191 7.46 6.57 8.29
C ALA A 191 8.08 5.34 8.99
N LEU A 192 8.13 5.35 10.32
CA LEU A 192 8.68 4.26 11.13
C LEU A 192 7.88 2.98 10.95
N TYR A 193 6.54 3.05 11.00
CA TYR A 193 5.68 1.90 10.71
C TYR A 193 5.93 1.36 9.29
N THR A 194 6.02 2.24 8.29
CA THR A 194 6.24 1.83 6.90
C THR A 194 7.56 1.09 6.72
N LEU A 195 8.64 1.55 7.35
CA LEU A 195 9.93 0.87 7.28
C LEU A 195 9.99 -0.40 8.15
N TYR A 196 9.28 -0.43 9.27
CA TYR A 196 9.10 -1.65 10.06
C TYR A 196 8.38 -2.72 9.23
N ARG A 197 7.28 -2.35 8.57
CA ARG A 197 6.48 -3.21 7.67
C ARG A 197 7.33 -3.77 6.53
N ALA A 198 8.25 -2.96 6.00
CA ALA A 198 9.18 -3.35 4.94
C ALA A 198 10.36 -4.21 5.43
N GLY A 199 10.50 -4.44 6.74
CA GLY A 199 11.62 -5.19 7.32
C GLY A 199 12.95 -4.44 7.29
N ILE A 200 12.91 -3.10 7.21
CA ILE A 200 14.09 -2.23 7.23
C ILE A 200 14.40 -1.83 8.68
N PHE A 201 13.40 -1.33 9.41
CA PHE A 201 13.47 -1.08 10.84
C PHE A 201 12.97 -2.30 11.64
N ASP A 202 13.47 -2.49 12.85
CA ASP A 202 12.95 -3.44 13.83
C ASP A 202 12.34 -2.70 15.02
N ALA A 203 11.41 -3.38 15.70
CA ALA A 203 10.95 -3.01 17.03
C ALA A 203 11.74 -3.81 18.07
N VAL A 204 12.00 -3.20 19.22
CA VAL A 204 12.75 -3.83 20.32
C VAL A 204 11.82 -3.85 21.52
N ASP A 205 11.55 -5.04 22.05
CA ASP A 205 10.65 -5.25 23.20
C ASP A 205 9.24 -4.65 23.02
N GLY A 206 8.75 -4.59 21.78
CA GLY A 206 7.44 -4.02 21.44
C GLY A 206 7.45 -2.50 21.20
N GLU A 207 8.60 -1.86 21.19
CA GLU A 207 8.75 -0.41 20.96
C GLU A 207 9.41 -0.10 19.62
N ILE A 208 9.01 1.01 18.98
CA ILE A 208 9.61 1.49 17.74
C ILE A 208 10.74 2.50 17.97
N ARG A 209 10.78 3.09 19.17
CA ARG A 209 11.79 3.98 19.74
C ARG A 209 12.10 5.18 18.84
N PRO A 210 11.16 6.13 18.64
CA PRO A 210 11.33 7.21 17.68
C PRO A 210 12.49 8.17 18.01
N ALA A 211 12.71 8.41 19.31
CA ALA A 211 13.66 9.39 19.82
C ALA A 211 15.09 8.86 19.99
N ASP A 212 15.31 7.54 19.95
CA ASP A 212 16.65 6.98 20.14
C ASP A 212 17.59 7.50 19.04
N VAL A 213 18.80 7.84 19.47
CA VAL A 213 19.89 8.22 18.59
C VAL A 213 20.41 6.98 17.87
N MET A 214 20.54 7.07 16.55
CA MET A 214 21.15 6.01 15.77
C MET A 214 22.66 5.95 16.00
N THR A 215 23.19 4.74 16.13
CA THR A 215 24.63 4.48 16.11
C THR A 215 25.15 4.30 14.68
N ARG A 216 26.47 4.25 14.52
CA ARG A 216 27.11 3.91 13.24
C ARG A 216 26.83 2.47 12.82
N ALA A 217 26.77 1.54 13.77
CA ALA A 217 26.36 0.17 13.52
C ALA A 217 24.91 0.08 13.02
N ASP A 218 23.98 0.80 13.66
CA ASP A 218 22.58 0.85 13.21
C ASP A 218 22.47 1.32 11.76
N CYS A 219 23.27 2.33 11.39
CA CYS A 219 23.32 2.83 10.01
C CYS A 219 23.73 1.75 9.02
N ALA A 220 24.77 0.98 9.33
CA ALA A 220 25.26 -0.08 8.45
C ALA A 220 24.20 -1.16 8.22
N VAL A 221 23.55 -1.62 9.29
CA VAL A 221 22.46 -2.61 9.24
C VAL A 221 21.28 -2.07 8.42
N LEU A 222 20.87 -0.83 8.71
CA LEU A 222 19.74 -0.16 8.06
C LEU A 222 19.97 0.00 6.56
N LEU A 223 21.14 0.54 6.16
CA LEU A 223 21.48 0.76 4.75
C LEU A 223 21.59 -0.56 3.98
N ARG A 224 22.14 -1.62 4.59
CA ARG A 224 22.18 -2.95 3.96
C ARG A 224 20.78 -3.49 3.71
N ARG A 225 19.87 -3.39 4.68
CA ARG A 225 18.46 -3.80 4.52
C ARG A 225 17.75 -2.99 3.45
N TYR A 226 17.96 -1.67 3.48
CA TYR A 226 17.36 -0.73 2.54
C TYR A 226 17.84 -0.98 1.10
N GLN A 227 19.15 -1.15 0.90
CA GLN A 227 19.73 -1.53 -0.40
C GLN A 227 19.06 -2.79 -0.96
N GLY A 228 18.93 -3.84 -0.14
CA GLY A 228 18.30 -5.09 -0.58
C GLY A 228 16.83 -4.95 -0.98
N VAL A 229 16.12 -3.93 -0.46
CA VAL A 229 14.78 -3.58 -0.94
C VAL A 229 14.84 -2.80 -2.25
N CYS A 230 15.76 -1.84 -2.37
CA CYS A 230 15.91 -1.02 -3.57
C CYS A 230 16.39 -1.81 -4.81
N GLU A 231 17.23 -2.82 -4.62
CA GLU A 231 17.77 -3.68 -5.69
C GLU A 231 16.87 -4.88 -6.03
N GLY A 232 15.92 -5.21 -5.15
CA GLY A 232 15.04 -6.37 -5.30
C GLY A 232 13.74 -6.06 -6.04
N THR A 233 13.09 -7.10 -6.56
CA THR A 233 11.70 -7.01 -7.01
C THR A 233 10.76 -7.26 -5.82
N CYS A 234 9.61 -6.58 -5.80
CA CYS A 234 8.60 -6.78 -4.78
C CYS A 234 7.72 -8.00 -5.11
N PRO A 235 7.75 -9.08 -4.31
CA PRO A 235 6.91 -10.25 -4.52
C PRO A 235 5.42 -9.90 -4.49
N ASP A 236 4.59 -10.56 -5.30
CA ASP A 236 3.15 -10.27 -5.43
C ASP A 236 2.42 -10.29 -4.08
N ASP A 237 2.76 -11.22 -3.18
CA ASP A 237 2.19 -11.35 -1.84
C ASP A 237 2.67 -10.30 -0.83
N GLN A 238 3.58 -9.42 -1.25
CA GLN A 238 4.10 -8.28 -0.47
C GLN A 238 3.73 -6.93 -1.08
N ARG A 239 2.92 -6.91 -2.15
CA ARG A 239 2.44 -5.67 -2.79
C ARG A 239 1.22 -5.14 -2.06
N ALA A 240 1.04 -3.83 -2.04
CA ALA A 240 -0.21 -3.23 -1.62
C ALA A 240 -1.40 -3.64 -2.50
N MET A 241 -2.60 -3.45 -1.98
CA MET A 241 -3.82 -3.64 -2.76
C MET A 241 -3.89 -2.57 -3.85
N VAL A 242 -4.02 -2.99 -5.10
CA VAL A 242 -4.28 -2.11 -6.24
C VAL A 242 -5.67 -2.46 -6.73
N ILE A 243 -6.59 -1.50 -6.60
CA ILE A 243 -8.03 -1.70 -6.81
C ILE A 243 -8.42 -1.06 -8.14
N SER A 244 -8.92 -1.87 -9.08
CA SER A 244 -9.37 -1.39 -10.39
C SER A 244 -10.72 -0.68 -10.24
N HIS A 245 -10.75 0.63 -10.45
CA HIS A 245 -11.94 1.47 -10.25
C HIS A 245 -13.01 1.24 -11.34
N MET A 246 -14.18 0.72 -10.95
CA MET A 246 -15.27 0.35 -11.85
C MET A 246 -14.86 -0.65 -12.96
N GLY A 247 -13.90 -1.53 -12.66
CA GLY A 247 -13.22 -2.39 -13.65
C GLY A 247 -12.07 -1.67 -14.38
N TYR A 248 -11.50 -2.23 -15.46
CA TYR A 248 -10.46 -1.54 -16.23
C TYR A 248 -11.11 -0.58 -17.23
N SER A 249 -11.69 0.48 -16.67
CA SER A 249 -12.54 1.47 -17.33
C SER A 249 -11.80 2.40 -18.31
N VAL A 250 -10.48 2.24 -18.47
CA VAL A 250 -9.69 2.94 -19.49
C VAL A 250 -9.96 2.38 -20.88
N GLU A 251 -10.07 1.07 -21.01
CA GLU A 251 -10.24 0.39 -22.30
C GLU A 251 -11.65 -0.16 -22.50
N ALA A 252 -12.28 -0.67 -21.43
CA ALA A 252 -13.66 -1.15 -21.47
C ALA A 252 -14.64 -0.13 -20.85
N PRO A 253 -15.95 -0.21 -21.12
CA PRO A 253 -16.93 0.66 -20.49
C PRO A 253 -17.00 0.37 -18.99
N GLU A 254 -17.03 1.40 -18.14
CA GLU A 254 -17.05 1.25 -16.68
C GLU A 254 -18.25 0.41 -16.18
N ASN A 255 -18.08 -0.30 -15.06
CA ASN A 255 -19.13 -1.11 -14.42
C ASN A 255 -19.73 -2.20 -15.34
N THR A 256 -18.96 -2.72 -16.30
CA THR A 256 -19.37 -3.82 -17.21
C THR A 256 -18.60 -5.11 -16.93
N LEU A 257 -19.16 -6.27 -17.32
CA LEU A 257 -18.47 -7.55 -17.13
C LEU A 257 -17.14 -7.57 -17.89
N GLU A 258 -17.13 -7.00 -19.09
CA GLU A 258 -15.96 -6.85 -19.95
C GLU A 258 -14.84 -6.05 -19.27
N ALA A 259 -15.19 -4.97 -18.54
CA ALA A 259 -14.20 -4.20 -17.79
C ALA A 259 -13.55 -5.01 -16.66
N TYR A 260 -14.30 -5.89 -15.99
CA TYR A 260 -13.76 -6.75 -14.94
C TYR A 260 -12.95 -7.93 -15.49
N GLU A 261 -13.35 -8.50 -16.62
CA GLU A 261 -12.52 -9.49 -17.32
C GLU A 261 -11.19 -8.88 -17.78
N LEU A 262 -11.22 -7.62 -18.21
CA LEU A 262 -10.01 -6.90 -18.55
C LEU A 262 -9.15 -6.63 -17.30
N SER A 263 -9.73 -6.26 -16.16
CA SER A 263 -9.00 -6.18 -14.88
C SER A 263 -8.32 -7.50 -14.52
N ASP A 264 -9.01 -8.64 -14.64
CA ASP A 264 -8.42 -9.98 -14.40
C ASP A 264 -7.19 -10.22 -15.28
N SER A 265 -7.30 -9.91 -16.58
CA SER A 265 -6.21 -10.06 -17.56
C SER A 265 -5.01 -9.13 -17.30
N ARG A 266 -5.24 -7.99 -16.62
CA ARG A 266 -4.22 -7.04 -16.20
C ARG A 266 -3.65 -7.34 -14.80
N ASN A 267 -3.90 -8.54 -14.28
CA ASN A 267 -3.41 -9.03 -13.00
C ASN A 267 -3.91 -8.25 -11.78
N TYR A 268 -5.07 -7.57 -11.90
CA TYR A 268 -5.75 -7.10 -10.70
C TYR A 268 -6.25 -8.29 -9.88
N ILE A 269 -6.26 -8.09 -8.57
CA ILE A 269 -6.92 -8.97 -7.60
C ILE A 269 -8.18 -8.28 -7.06
N TYR A 270 -8.11 -6.96 -6.90
CA TYR A 270 -9.18 -6.15 -6.34
C TYR A 270 -9.85 -5.34 -7.46
N VAL A 271 -11.17 -5.36 -7.48
CA VAL A 271 -11.99 -4.59 -8.42
C VAL A 271 -13.06 -3.86 -7.63
N GLU A 272 -13.39 -2.63 -8.02
CA GLU A 272 -14.44 -1.83 -7.39
C GLU A 272 -15.65 -1.76 -8.32
N THR A 273 -16.86 -1.70 -7.74
CA THR A 273 -18.11 -1.52 -8.48
C THR A 273 -19.10 -0.64 -7.72
N ASP A 274 -19.92 0.11 -8.46
CA ASP A 274 -21.01 0.90 -7.92
C ASP A 274 -22.35 0.16 -8.03
N VAL A 275 -23.06 -0.04 -6.92
CA VAL A 275 -24.37 -0.71 -6.92
C VAL A 275 -25.51 0.29 -6.76
N ARG A 276 -26.51 0.14 -7.64
CA ARG A 276 -27.82 0.81 -7.59
C ARG A 276 -28.95 -0.18 -7.79
N PHE A 277 -30.18 0.26 -7.54
CA PHE A 277 -31.38 -0.57 -7.68
C PHE A 277 -32.32 -0.01 -8.74
N THR A 278 -32.85 -0.91 -9.56
CA THR A 278 -33.94 -0.63 -10.50
C THR A 278 -35.28 -0.45 -9.77
N ARG A 279 -36.32 -0.01 -10.49
CA ARG A 279 -37.70 0.14 -9.97
C ARG A 279 -38.26 -1.17 -9.41
N ASP A 280 -37.97 -2.28 -10.06
CA ASP A 280 -38.35 -3.65 -9.67
C ASP A 280 -37.35 -4.31 -8.71
N ASN A 281 -36.49 -3.50 -8.07
CA ASN A 281 -35.57 -3.89 -7.01
C ASN A 281 -34.51 -4.92 -7.42
N VAL A 282 -34.03 -4.84 -8.67
CA VAL A 282 -32.88 -5.60 -9.15
C VAL A 282 -31.60 -4.78 -8.89
N PRO A 283 -30.60 -5.31 -8.16
CA PRO A 283 -29.31 -4.64 -8.01
C PRO A 283 -28.51 -4.71 -9.32
N VAL A 284 -28.07 -3.55 -9.80
CA VAL A 284 -27.35 -3.35 -11.06
C VAL A 284 -26.10 -2.50 -10.83
N LEU A 285 -25.12 -2.60 -11.74
CA LEU A 285 -23.86 -1.88 -11.63
C LEU A 285 -23.91 -0.54 -12.38
N LEU A 286 -23.91 0.57 -11.66
CA LEU A 286 -23.97 1.91 -12.27
C LEU A 286 -23.55 3.00 -11.27
N HIS A 287 -22.58 3.82 -11.67
CA HIS A 287 -22.10 4.93 -10.84
C HIS A 287 -23.17 6.03 -10.66
N ASP A 288 -23.76 6.49 -11.76
CA ASP A 288 -24.66 7.66 -11.77
C ASP A 288 -26.11 7.29 -11.41
N GLU A 289 -26.90 8.26 -10.96
CA GLU A 289 -28.34 8.05 -10.74
C GLU A 289 -29.12 7.83 -12.06
N THR A 290 -28.55 8.27 -13.18
CA THR A 290 -29.13 8.19 -14.51
C THR A 290 -28.27 7.35 -15.44
N ILE A 291 -28.87 6.84 -16.52
CA ILE A 291 -28.16 6.04 -17.53
C ILE A 291 -27.49 6.91 -18.61
N ASP A 292 -27.69 8.23 -18.56
CA ASP A 292 -27.41 9.19 -19.63
C ASP A 292 -25.94 9.21 -20.07
N ARG A 293 -24.99 9.07 -19.13
CA ARG A 293 -23.57 9.20 -19.43
C ARG A 293 -22.96 7.93 -20.03
N THR A 294 -23.41 6.76 -19.58
CA THR A 294 -22.79 5.47 -19.89
C THR A 294 -23.58 4.64 -20.89
N SER A 295 -24.75 5.12 -21.34
CA SER A 295 -25.60 4.41 -22.28
C SER A 295 -26.11 5.30 -23.43
N ASN A 296 -26.78 4.67 -24.39
CA ASN A 296 -27.51 5.36 -25.46
C ASN A 296 -28.93 5.81 -25.07
N GLY A 297 -29.32 5.67 -23.79
CA GLY A 297 -30.63 6.06 -23.27
C GLY A 297 -30.56 7.27 -22.34
N THR A 298 -31.71 7.68 -21.81
CA THR A 298 -31.79 8.71 -20.76
C THR A 298 -32.81 8.36 -19.68
N GLY A 299 -32.58 8.83 -18.46
CA GLY A 299 -33.50 8.71 -17.33
C GLY A 299 -32.91 8.03 -16.11
N LYS A 300 -33.66 8.06 -14.99
CA LYS A 300 -33.22 7.55 -13.69
C LYS A 300 -33.34 6.03 -13.61
N VAL A 301 -32.28 5.35 -13.18
CA VAL A 301 -32.25 3.89 -13.03
C VAL A 301 -33.35 3.38 -12.09
N ALA A 302 -33.61 4.12 -11.00
CA ALA A 302 -34.63 3.78 -10.00
C ALA A 302 -36.09 3.89 -10.53
N GLN A 303 -36.29 4.43 -11.74
CA GLN A 303 -37.62 4.58 -12.36
C GLN A 303 -37.89 3.55 -13.47
N MET A 304 -36.88 2.76 -13.85
CA MET A 304 -36.95 1.74 -14.90
C MET A 304 -36.92 0.34 -14.32
N THR A 305 -37.60 -0.63 -14.93
CA THR A 305 -37.41 -2.05 -14.61
C THR A 305 -36.11 -2.56 -15.23
N TYR A 306 -35.57 -3.66 -14.70
CA TYR A 306 -34.39 -4.28 -15.32
C TYR A 306 -34.64 -4.68 -16.77
N GLN A 307 -35.84 -5.21 -17.07
CA GLN A 307 -36.24 -5.55 -18.45
C GLN A 307 -36.21 -4.33 -19.39
N GLN A 308 -36.61 -3.14 -18.92
CA GLN A 308 -36.52 -1.91 -19.72
C GLN A 308 -35.06 -1.50 -19.95
N LEU A 309 -34.20 -1.69 -18.95
CA LEU A 309 -32.79 -1.32 -19.06
C LEU A 309 -32.03 -2.20 -20.07
N GLN A 310 -32.49 -3.44 -20.30
CA GLN A 310 -31.91 -4.34 -21.30
C GLN A 310 -32.07 -3.88 -22.77
N SER A 311 -32.91 -2.87 -23.04
CA SER A 311 -33.01 -2.30 -24.39
C SER A 311 -31.93 -1.25 -24.72
N PHE A 312 -31.14 -0.83 -23.73
CA PHE A 312 -30.08 0.16 -23.92
C PHE A 312 -28.70 -0.50 -24.04
N CYS A 313 -27.79 0.18 -24.75
CA CYS A 313 -26.40 -0.20 -24.86
C CYS A 313 -25.58 0.63 -23.87
N PHE A 314 -24.82 -0.02 -22.99
CA PHE A 314 -23.97 0.57 -21.95
C PHE A 314 -22.49 0.56 -22.35
N ASP A 315 -22.20 0.89 -23.60
CA ASP A 315 -20.84 0.93 -24.15
C ASP A 315 -20.05 2.19 -23.78
N ALA A 316 -20.71 3.19 -23.15
CA ALA A 316 -20.14 4.49 -22.84
C ALA A 316 -19.39 5.14 -24.03
N GLY A 317 -19.82 4.87 -25.26
CA GLY A 317 -19.19 5.35 -26.49
C GLY A 317 -17.84 4.70 -26.84
N LYS A 318 -17.54 3.53 -26.27
CA LYS A 318 -16.28 2.82 -26.54
C LYS A 318 -16.34 1.93 -27.76
N ASP A 319 -15.35 2.10 -28.63
CA ASP A 319 -15.18 1.28 -29.82
C ASP A 319 -15.01 -0.21 -29.46
N GLY A 320 -15.73 -1.08 -30.17
CA GLY A 320 -15.67 -2.53 -29.97
C GLY A 320 -16.61 -3.11 -28.90
N TYR A 321 -17.37 -2.26 -28.21
CA TYR A 321 -18.31 -2.67 -27.14
C TYR A 321 -19.79 -2.48 -27.51
N ALA A 322 -20.10 -2.41 -28.80
CA ALA A 322 -21.49 -2.28 -29.24
C ALA A 322 -22.33 -3.48 -28.74
N GLY A 323 -23.47 -3.17 -28.12
CA GLY A 323 -24.38 -4.16 -27.54
C GLY A 323 -24.12 -4.52 -26.07
N THR A 324 -23.15 -3.87 -25.41
CA THR A 324 -22.89 -4.09 -23.97
C THR A 324 -24.16 -3.83 -23.15
N ALA A 325 -24.54 -4.81 -22.32
CA ALA A 325 -25.70 -4.71 -21.45
C ALA A 325 -25.33 -4.20 -20.06
N LEU A 326 -26.30 -3.64 -19.33
CA LEU A 326 -26.14 -3.31 -17.91
C LEU A 326 -26.05 -4.59 -17.06
N PRO A 327 -24.92 -4.86 -16.39
CA PRO A 327 -24.81 -6.06 -15.57
C PRO A 327 -25.65 -5.96 -14.30
N THR A 328 -26.17 -7.11 -13.87
CA THR A 328 -26.68 -7.28 -12.51
C THR A 328 -25.53 -7.50 -11.53
N PHE A 329 -25.74 -7.13 -10.27
CA PHE A 329 -24.81 -7.45 -9.19
C PHE A 329 -24.53 -8.96 -9.07
N ARG A 330 -25.54 -9.80 -9.34
CA ARG A 330 -25.38 -11.27 -9.37
C ARG A 330 -24.36 -11.74 -10.41
N GLN A 331 -24.45 -11.24 -11.64
CA GLN A 331 -23.49 -11.58 -12.70
C GLN A 331 -22.07 -11.15 -12.34
N PHE A 332 -21.93 -10.00 -11.70
CA PHE A 332 -20.64 -9.50 -11.23
C PHE A 332 -20.02 -10.37 -10.13
N ILE A 333 -20.80 -10.73 -9.10
CA ILE A 333 -20.31 -11.60 -8.02
C ILE A 333 -19.96 -12.99 -8.56
N GLN A 334 -20.76 -13.54 -9.48
CA GLN A 334 -20.43 -14.78 -10.17
C GLN A 334 -19.07 -14.68 -10.88
N LEU A 335 -18.86 -13.63 -11.68
CA LEU A 335 -17.60 -13.41 -12.38
C LEU A 335 -16.42 -13.30 -11.40
N CYS A 336 -16.59 -12.56 -10.29
CA CYS A 336 -15.56 -12.43 -9.27
C CYS A 336 -15.17 -13.77 -8.65
N ALA A 337 -16.16 -14.62 -8.35
CA ALA A 337 -15.92 -15.97 -7.82
C ALA A 337 -15.19 -16.86 -8.83
N GLU A 338 -15.55 -16.79 -10.11
CA GLU A 338 -14.94 -17.57 -11.20
C GLU A 338 -13.49 -17.13 -11.50
N ARG A 339 -13.21 -15.83 -11.38
CA ARG A 339 -11.89 -15.23 -11.66
C ARG A 339 -11.02 -15.03 -10.43
N TYR A 340 -11.53 -15.34 -9.24
CA TYR A 340 -10.85 -15.12 -7.96
C TYR A 340 -10.50 -13.64 -7.72
N LEU A 341 -11.43 -12.75 -8.08
CA LEU A 341 -11.35 -11.31 -7.79
C LEU A 341 -12.04 -11.02 -6.45
N HIS A 342 -11.49 -10.06 -5.71
CA HIS A 342 -12.07 -9.53 -4.48
C HIS A 342 -12.79 -8.20 -4.77
N PRO A 343 -14.13 -8.17 -4.77
CA PRO A 343 -14.87 -6.95 -5.07
C PRO A 343 -14.95 -5.99 -3.88
N TYR A 344 -14.70 -4.72 -4.17
CA TYR A 344 -15.10 -3.55 -3.37
C TYR A 344 -16.46 -3.08 -3.88
N ILE A 345 -17.49 -3.20 -3.05
CA ILE A 345 -18.89 -3.00 -3.44
C ILE A 345 -19.37 -1.66 -2.87
N GLU A 346 -19.43 -0.61 -3.71
CA GLU A 346 -19.92 0.70 -3.30
C GLU A 346 -21.46 0.75 -3.30
N LEU A 347 -22.04 1.08 -2.13
CA LEU A 347 -23.46 1.37 -2.01
C LEU A 347 -23.70 2.87 -2.24
N LYS A 348 -24.21 3.23 -3.43
CA LYS A 348 -24.38 4.63 -3.88
C LYS A 348 -25.54 5.39 -3.25
N SER A 349 -26.50 4.67 -2.66
CA SER A 349 -27.65 5.24 -1.99
C SER A 349 -27.91 4.50 -0.69
N THR A 350 -28.69 5.10 0.21
CA THR A 350 -29.18 4.39 1.40
C THR A 350 -29.94 3.14 0.96
N VAL A 351 -29.50 1.97 1.42
CA VAL A 351 -30.15 0.68 1.08
C VAL A 351 -31.05 0.22 2.21
N SER A 352 -32.19 -0.37 1.85
CA SER A 352 -33.09 -0.99 2.83
C SER A 352 -32.49 -2.29 3.37
N GLY A 353 -33.01 -2.76 4.53
CA GLY A 353 -32.60 -4.04 5.10
C GLY A 353 -32.82 -5.23 4.14
N LYS A 354 -33.91 -5.22 3.37
CA LYS A 354 -34.22 -6.26 2.38
C LYS A 354 -33.26 -6.25 1.18
N GLN A 355 -32.92 -5.05 0.69
CA GLN A 355 -31.94 -4.90 -0.39
C GLN A 355 -30.56 -5.39 0.05
N LEU A 356 -30.16 -5.08 1.29
CA LEU A 356 -28.90 -5.54 1.85
C LEU A 356 -28.88 -7.07 2.04
N GLU A 357 -29.97 -7.65 2.54
CA GLU A 357 -30.15 -9.11 2.64
C GLU A 357 -30.04 -9.77 1.26
N GLN A 358 -30.77 -9.27 0.26
CA GLN A 358 -30.70 -9.76 -1.13
C GLN A 358 -29.27 -9.76 -1.69
N MET A 359 -28.51 -8.67 -1.51
CA MET A 359 -27.11 -8.63 -1.97
C MET A 359 -26.21 -9.58 -1.17
N SER A 360 -26.44 -9.70 0.14
CA SER A 360 -25.65 -10.59 0.99
C SER A 360 -25.90 -12.06 0.67
N ASP A 361 -27.14 -12.43 0.35
CA ASP A 361 -27.52 -13.77 -0.11
C ASP A 361 -26.85 -14.10 -1.43
N ILE A 362 -26.82 -13.16 -2.39
CA ILE A 362 -26.09 -13.32 -3.65
C ILE A 362 -24.59 -13.56 -3.37
N VAL A 363 -23.98 -12.76 -2.50
CA VAL A 363 -22.56 -12.93 -2.12
C VAL A 363 -22.32 -14.31 -1.48
N ALA A 364 -23.21 -14.75 -0.59
CA ALA A 364 -23.11 -16.04 0.09
C ALA A 364 -23.30 -17.22 -0.87
N GLU A 365 -24.20 -17.10 -1.85
CA GLU A 365 -24.50 -18.12 -2.86
C GLU A 365 -23.25 -18.53 -3.65
N TYR A 366 -22.36 -17.59 -3.95
CA TYR A 366 -21.10 -17.84 -4.66
C TYR A 366 -19.90 -18.05 -3.72
N GLY A 367 -20.12 -18.22 -2.42
CA GLY A 367 -19.04 -18.45 -1.43
C GLY A 367 -18.13 -17.24 -1.19
N MET A 368 -18.63 -16.03 -1.46
CA MET A 368 -17.86 -14.78 -1.41
C MET A 368 -18.05 -14.00 -0.10
N ALA A 369 -18.79 -14.51 0.89
CA ALA A 369 -19.17 -13.77 2.11
C ALA A 369 -18.00 -13.21 2.94
N GLN A 370 -16.79 -13.78 2.80
CA GLN A 370 -15.57 -13.31 3.45
C GLN A 370 -14.54 -12.73 2.45
N HIS A 371 -14.95 -12.54 1.20
CA HIS A 371 -14.09 -12.17 0.07
C HIS A 371 -14.64 -10.96 -0.68
N VAL A 372 -15.37 -10.10 0.02
CA VAL A 372 -15.86 -8.81 -0.48
C VAL A 372 -15.61 -7.74 0.58
N THR A 373 -15.41 -6.50 0.14
CA THR A 373 -15.37 -5.33 1.03
C THR A 373 -16.53 -4.42 0.68
N TRP A 374 -17.38 -4.10 1.64
CA TRP A 374 -18.51 -3.19 1.42
C TRP A 374 -18.09 -1.76 1.67
N ILE A 375 -18.23 -0.87 0.69
CA ILE A 375 -17.86 0.53 0.83
C ILE A 375 -19.07 1.44 0.63
N SER A 376 -19.09 2.61 1.27
CA SER A 376 -20.14 3.60 1.06
C SER A 376 -19.74 4.97 1.59
N PHE A 377 -20.26 6.02 0.97
CA PHE A 377 -20.28 7.38 1.54
C PHE A 377 -21.38 7.53 2.62
N ASP A 378 -22.38 6.66 2.64
CA ASP A 378 -23.46 6.66 3.63
C ASP A 378 -23.07 5.78 4.83
N TYR A 379 -22.70 6.42 5.93
CA TYR A 379 -22.33 5.75 7.18
C TYR A 379 -23.45 4.83 7.71
N SER A 380 -24.72 5.14 7.43
CA SER A 380 -25.85 4.33 7.90
C SER A 380 -25.90 2.95 7.23
N ASN A 381 -25.48 2.85 5.96
CA ASN A 381 -25.32 1.59 5.24
C ASN A 381 -24.28 0.71 5.93
N LEU A 382 -23.09 1.27 6.20
CA LEU A 382 -21.99 0.54 6.85
C LEU A 382 -22.36 0.06 8.25
N ARG A 383 -23.03 0.90 9.03
CA ARG A 383 -23.55 0.52 10.35
C ARG A 383 -24.60 -0.59 10.25
N SER A 384 -25.45 -0.55 9.22
CA SER A 384 -26.46 -1.58 8.96
C SER A 384 -25.84 -2.93 8.63
N ILE A 385 -24.77 -2.92 7.81
CA ILE A 385 -23.94 -4.09 7.48
C ILE A 385 -23.30 -4.65 8.74
N CYS A 386 -22.57 -3.85 9.51
CA CYS A 386 -21.85 -4.31 10.71
C CYS A 386 -22.78 -4.96 11.74
N ARG A 387 -24.02 -4.44 11.88
CA ARG A 387 -25.03 -5.01 12.79
C ARG A 387 -25.55 -6.38 12.35
N ARG A 388 -25.67 -6.61 11.03
CA ARG A 388 -26.25 -7.84 10.46
C ARG A 388 -25.18 -8.90 10.20
N TYR A 389 -24.01 -8.47 9.74
CA TYR A 389 -22.89 -9.30 9.33
C TYR A 389 -21.62 -8.82 10.03
N PRO A 390 -21.41 -9.17 11.31
CA PRO A 390 -20.30 -8.62 12.09
C PRO A 390 -18.90 -8.96 11.55
N GLN A 391 -18.78 -9.99 10.70
CA GLN A 391 -17.51 -10.38 10.06
C GLN A 391 -17.25 -9.62 8.76
N ALA A 392 -18.23 -8.87 8.24
CA ALA A 392 -18.11 -8.20 6.95
C ALA A 392 -17.07 -7.09 7.01
N GLU A 393 -16.17 -7.10 6.03
CA GLU A 393 -15.24 -6.00 5.81
C GLU A 393 -15.98 -4.77 5.30
N VAL A 394 -15.69 -3.61 5.90
CA VAL A 394 -16.37 -2.36 5.57
C VAL A 394 -15.39 -1.20 5.39
N GLY A 395 -15.63 -0.36 4.39
CA GLY A 395 -14.85 0.85 4.11
C GLY A 395 -15.69 2.12 4.11
N TYR A 396 -15.33 3.10 4.93
CA TYR A 396 -15.98 4.42 4.91
C TYR A 396 -15.34 5.31 3.85
N VAL A 397 -16.09 5.63 2.79
CA VAL A 397 -15.58 6.42 1.66
C VAL A 397 -15.78 7.91 1.92
N ARG A 398 -14.70 8.69 1.77
CA ARG A 398 -14.69 10.13 2.09
C ARG A 398 -13.85 10.95 1.13
N SER A 399 -14.42 12.05 0.63
CA SER A 399 -13.65 13.05 -0.12
C SER A 399 -12.70 13.87 0.78
N TYR A 400 -13.06 14.02 2.05
CA TYR A 400 -12.27 14.70 3.07
C TYR A 400 -12.24 13.86 4.34
N ALA A 401 -11.04 13.61 4.85
CA ALA A 401 -10.81 12.88 6.08
C ALA A 401 -10.07 13.77 7.09
N ASP A 402 -10.54 13.73 8.32
CA ASP A 402 -9.96 14.37 9.49
C ASP A 402 -10.03 13.42 10.69
N VAL A 403 -9.59 13.86 11.86
CA VAL A 403 -9.60 13.03 13.09
C VAL A 403 -11.01 12.54 13.44
N ARG A 404 -12.04 13.37 13.27
CA ARG A 404 -13.44 12.98 13.53
C ARG A 404 -13.91 11.87 12.60
N THR A 405 -13.48 11.93 11.35
CA THR A 405 -13.73 10.88 10.36
C THR A 405 -13.10 9.56 10.79
N VAL A 406 -11.88 9.59 11.35
CA VAL A 406 -11.21 8.40 11.90
C VAL A 406 -12.01 7.84 13.09
N GLU A 407 -12.38 8.68 14.05
CA GLU A 407 -13.20 8.29 15.22
C GLU A 407 -14.54 7.66 14.81
N GLN A 408 -15.22 8.28 13.84
CA GLN A 408 -16.47 7.74 13.30
C GLN A 408 -16.24 6.38 12.60
N THR A 409 -15.14 6.24 11.86
CA THR A 409 -14.79 4.99 11.20
C THR A 409 -14.50 3.90 12.23
N GLU A 410 -13.84 4.23 13.34
CA GLU A 410 -13.53 3.28 14.42
C GLU A 410 -14.78 2.61 14.99
N GLN A 411 -15.89 3.33 15.08
CA GLN A 411 -17.16 2.83 15.58
C GLN A 411 -17.79 1.71 14.71
N LEU A 412 -17.27 1.48 13.50
CA LEU A 412 -17.67 0.37 12.64
C LEU A 412 -17.00 -0.96 13.03
N LYS A 413 -16.04 -0.95 13.96
CA LYS A 413 -15.40 -2.16 14.45
C LYS A 413 -16.37 -3.01 15.25
N THR A 414 -16.37 -4.29 14.95
CA THR A 414 -17.17 -5.31 15.65
C THR A 414 -16.31 -6.26 16.50
N GLY A 415 -14.99 -6.07 16.46
CA GLY A 415 -14.00 -7.03 16.98
C GLY A 415 -13.81 -8.27 16.08
N LYS A 416 -14.54 -8.35 14.96
CA LYS A 416 -14.55 -9.48 14.03
C LYS A 416 -14.23 -9.07 12.59
N ASN A 417 -14.32 -7.79 12.26
CA ASN A 417 -14.11 -7.28 10.92
C ASN A 417 -12.82 -6.47 10.77
N ASN A 418 -12.36 -6.38 9.52
CA ASN A 418 -11.45 -5.34 9.08
C ASN A 418 -12.27 -4.09 8.70
N VAL A 419 -11.81 -2.93 9.16
CA VAL A 419 -12.44 -1.63 8.90
C VAL A 419 -11.45 -0.72 8.17
N TYR A 420 -11.93 -0.14 7.08
CA TYR A 420 -11.15 0.73 6.20
C TYR A 420 -11.70 2.16 6.22
N LEU A 421 -10.81 3.15 6.17
CA LEU A 421 -11.11 4.52 5.78
C LEU A 421 -10.58 4.72 4.35
N CYS A 422 -11.48 4.91 3.39
CA CYS A 422 -11.15 5.05 1.97
C CYS A 422 -11.25 6.53 1.59
N ALA A 423 -10.12 7.24 1.56
CA ALA A 423 -10.12 8.70 1.46
C ALA A 423 -9.51 9.23 0.15
N LYS A 424 -9.96 10.41 -0.30
CA LYS A 424 -9.33 11.08 -1.43
C LYS A 424 -7.87 11.40 -1.12
N TYR A 425 -6.92 10.95 -1.95
CA TYR A 425 -5.49 11.03 -1.62
C TYR A 425 -4.99 12.46 -1.36
N THR A 426 -5.58 13.46 -2.03
CA THR A 426 -5.22 14.88 -1.90
C THR A 426 -5.59 15.49 -0.54
N THR A 427 -6.44 14.83 0.25
CA THR A 427 -6.87 15.32 1.57
C THR A 427 -6.20 14.59 2.73
N LEU A 428 -5.39 13.56 2.45
CA LEU A 428 -4.72 12.77 3.47
C LEU A 428 -3.51 13.47 4.05
N THR A 429 -3.59 13.78 5.34
CA THR A 429 -2.49 14.35 6.14
C THR A 429 -1.73 13.26 6.90
N SER A 430 -0.54 13.57 7.40
CA SER A 430 0.18 12.70 8.33
C SER A 430 -0.63 12.42 9.60
N SER A 431 -1.41 13.41 10.06
CA SER A 431 -2.27 13.24 11.24
C SER A 431 -3.35 12.20 11.03
N VAL A 432 -4.04 12.20 9.88
CA VAL A 432 -5.04 11.16 9.56
C VAL A 432 -4.39 9.77 9.51
N ARG A 433 -3.20 9.64 8.91
CA ARG A 433 -2.45 8.37 8.85
C ARG A 433 -2.08 7.87 10.24
N ALA A 434 -1.50 8.73 11.06
CA ALA A 434 -1.11 8.42 12.43
C ALA A 434 -2.31 8.01 13.29
N GLN A 435 -3.43 8.74 13.18
CA GLN A 435 -4.64 8.37 13.92
C GLN A 435 -5.26 7.07 13.42
N CYS A 436 -5.25 6.78 12.12
CA CYS A 436 -5.65 5.46 11.62
C CYS A 436 -4.76 4.35 12.18
N LEU A 437 -3.44 4.58 12.29
CA LEU A 437 -2.51 3.63 12.91
C LEU A 437 -2.88 3.36 14.38
N ARG A 438 -2.99 4.42 15.20
CA ARG A 438 -3.36 4.35 16.63
C ARG A 438 -4.72 3.69 16.84
N ALA A 439 -5.72 4.07 16.05
CA ALA A 439 -7.08 3.52 16.13
C ALA A 439 -7.18 2.10 15.55
N GLY A 440 -6.12 1.51 14.98
CA GLY A 440 -6.19 0.17 14.39
C GLY A 440 -7.10 0.08 13.15
N ILE A 441 -7.23 1.16 12.38
CA ILE A 441 -8.07 1.25 11.15
C ILE A 441 -7.16 1.20 9.92
N TYR A 442 -7.54 0.42 8.91
CA TYR A 442 -6.83 0.39 7.63
C TYR A 442 -7.13 1.64 6.81
N LEU A 443 -6.13 2.20 6.16
CA LEU A 443 -6.29 3.39 5.32
C LEU A 443 -6.08 3.04 3.85
N GLU A 444 -6.96 3.55 3.00
CA GLU A 444 -6.87 3.42 1.54
C GLU A 444 -7.04 4.78 0.88
N ALA A 445 -6.48 4.94 -0.32
CA ALA A 445 -6.52 6.19 -1.05
C ALA A 445 -7.07 6.05 -2.47
N TRP A 446 -7.89 7.02 -2.89
CA TRP A 446 -8.48 7.06 -4.22
C TRP A 446 -8.51 8.49 -4.79
N THR A 447 -8.71 8.71 -6.09
CA THR A 447 -8.31 7.82 -7.20
C THR A 447 -6.93 8.29 -7.67
N ILE A 448 -5.98 7.37 -7.85
CA ILE A 448 -4.59 7.70 -8.15
C ILE A 448 -4.23 7.22 -9.56
N ASP A 449 -3.94 8.18 -10.44
CA ASP A 449 -3.63 7.89 -11.85
C ASP A 449 -2.15 8.06 -12.22
N GLU A 450 -1.35 8.69 -11.34
CA GLU A 450 0.06 8.93 -11.60
C GLU A 450 0.96 7.98 -10.81
N ARG A 451 1.88 7.29 -11.50
CA ARG A 451 2.81 6.35 -10.86
C ARG A 451 3.59 6.99 -9.71
N ARG A 452 4.06 8.24 -9.88
CA ARG A 452 4.80 8.96 -8.83
C ARG A 452 3.96 9.10 -7.56
N THR A 453 2.71 9.50 -7.71
CA THR A 453 1.75 9.63 -6.60
C THR A 453 1.44 8.26 -5.99
N ALA A 454 1.28 7.21 -6.80
CA ALA A 454 1.10 5.86 -6.31
C ALA A 454 2.28 5.41 -5.43
N VAL A 455 3.53 5.59 -5.89
CA VAL A 455 4.72 5.28 -5.08
C VAL A 455 4.70 6.06 -3.75
N GLN A 456 4.44 7.36 -3.81
CA GLN A 456 4.38 8.21 -2.61
C GLN A 456 3.32 7.75 -1.62
N GLN A 457 2.13 7.40 -2.08
CA GLN A 457 1.05 6.93 -1.21
C GLN A 457 1.33 5.53 -0.66
N LEU A 458 1.92 4.63 -1.45
CA LEU A 458 2.23 3.27 -1.02
C LEU A 458 3.41 3.18 -0.04
N ASN A 459 4.31 4.17 -0.07
CA ASN A 459 5.36 4.39 0.93
C ASN A 459 4.86 5.15 2.16
N THR A 460 3.64 4.84 2.58
CA THR A 460 3.02 5.26 3.85
C THR A 460 2.28 4.08 4.47
N SER A 461 1.58 4.31 5.59
CA SER A 461 0.67 3.36 6.24
C SER A 461 -0.57 2.94 5.43
N ILE A 462 -0.86 3.61 4.30
CA ILE A 462 -1.90 3.16 3.35
C ILE A 462 -1.72 1.68 3.04
N GLN A 463 -2.81 0.93 2.91
CA GLN A 463 -2.82 -0.50 2.55
C GLN A 463 -3.23 -0.76 1.09
N GLY A 464 -4.07 0.11 0.54
CA GLY A 464 -4.59 -0.03 -0.81
C GLY A 464 -4.76 1.31 -1.51
N ILE A 465 -4.67 1.28 -2.84
CA ILE A 465 -4.98 2.41 -3.70
C ILE A 465 -5.97 2.02 -4.77
N THR A 466 -6.95 2.88 -5.01
CA THR A 466 -7.88 2.77 -6.14
C THR A 466 -7.34 3.59 -7.30
N VAL A 467 -7.32 2.99 -8.49
CA VAL A 467 -6.67 3.53 -9.69
C VAL A 467 -7.55 3.30 -10.92
N ASP A 468 -7.53 4.24 -11.87
CA ASP A 468 -8.19 4.02 -13.17
C ASP A 468 -7.23 3.36 -14.16
N ARG A 469 -5.99 3.88 -14.24
CA ARG A 469 -5.07 3.59 -15.36
C ARG A 469 -3.92 2.66 -15.04
N LEU A 470 -3.40 2.75 -13.82
CA LEU A 470 -2.16 2.09 -13.42
C LEU A 470 -2.39 0.61 -13.11
N THR A 471 -1.72 -0.29 -13.81
CA THR A 471 -1.68 -1.70 -13.42
C THR A 471 -0.67 -1.95 -12.29
N PRO A 472 -0.73 -3.10 -11.60
CA PRO A 472 0.32 -3.50 -10.66
C PRO A 472 1.73 -3.48 -11.28
N ALA A 473 1.86 -3.83 -12.57
CA ALA A 473 3.15 -3.81 -13.28
C ALA A 473 3.67 -2.39 -13.56
N ASP A 474 2.78 -1.41 -13.73
CA ASP A 474 3.20 -0.01 -13.89
C ASP A 474 3.79 0.55 -12.59
N ILE A 475 3.29 0.09 -11.44
CA ILE A 475 3.68 0.58 -10.12
C ILE A 475 4.95 -0.11 -9.63
N TYR A 476 4.95 -1.45 -9.61
CA TYR A 476 6.05 -2.26 -9.07
C TYR A 476 7.01 -2.63 -10.21
N ARG A 477 8.26 -2.14 -10.11
CA ARG A 477 9.35 -2.46 -11.05
C ARG A 477 9.76 -3.93 -10.98
#